data_AF-B9XLH4-F1
#
_entry.id   AF-B9XLH4-F1
#
_cell.length_a   1.000
_cell.length_b   1.000
_cell.length_c   1.000
_cell.angle_alpha   90.00
_cell.angle_beta   90.00
_cell.angle_gamma   90.00
#
_symmetry.space_group_name_H-M   'P 1'
#
loop_
_entity.id
_entity.type
_entity.pdbx_description
1 polymer ?
#
loop_
_entity_poly.entity_id
_entity_poly.type
_entity_poly.pdbx_seq_one_letter_code
_entity_poly.pdbx_strand_id
1 'polypeptide(L)'
;MICQTCGIEAKTRHVEFHQNIGALVIRFNKSLKGNLCKSCIHKYFWQFTLINLTVGWLGIISLIVAPIYTINNLVRYLLCLKLEPVPAIAKRPELTQQAINALQPFSQNIVQRLNAREGYENIAKEIAPRCGVTPGQVILYIRALIMASRK
;
A
#
# COMPACT_ATOMS: atom_id res chain seq x y z
N MET A 1 -8.53 2.88 3.42
CA MET A 1 -7.09 3.15 3.61
C MET A 1 -6.49 3.56 2.27
N ILE A 2 -5.49 4.44 2.25
CA ILE A 2 -4.85 4.86 1.00
C ILE A 2 -3.96 3.73 0.48
N CYS A 3 -4.12 3.36 -0.79
CA CYS A 3 -3.19 2.46 -1.48
C CYS A 3 -1.82 3.12 -1.61
N GLN A 4 -0.76 2.45 -1.15
CA GLN A 4 0.60 3.00 -1.15
C GLN A 4 1.19 3.17 -2.57
N THR A 5 0.59 2.56 -3.60
CA THR A 5 1.05 2.73 -4.98
C THR A 5 0.23 3.73 -5.78
N CYS A 6 -1.09 3.59 -5.86
CA CYS A 6 -1.91 4.49 -6.67
C CYS A 6 -2.39 5.74 -5.91
N GLY A 7 -2.32 5.74 -4.57
CA GLY A 7 -2.79 6.84 -3.73
C GLY A 7 -4.30 6.95 -3.58
N ILE A 8 -5.08 6.03 -4.17
CA ILE A 8 -6.54 6.02 -4.08
C ILE A 8 -6.98 5.43 -2.74
N GLU A 9 -8.06 5.96 -2.18
CA GLU A 9 -8.68 5.42 -0.99
C GLU A 9 -9.55 4.20 -1.33
N ALA A 10 -9.17 3.02 -0.81
CA ALA A 10 -9.88 1.77 -1.03
C ALA A 10 -9.64 0.80 0.14
N LYS A 11 -10.28 -0.38 0.10
CA LYS A 11 -9.82 -1.49 0.94
C LYS A 11 -8.46 -1.96 0.41
N THR A 12 -7.49 -1.99 1.31
CA THR A 12 -6.11 -2.41 1.03
C THR A 12 -5.76 -3.64 1.85
N ARG A 13 -4.78 -4.39 1.36
CA ARG A 13 -4.18 -5.50 2.11
C ARG A 13 -2.67 -5.43 2.00
N HIS A 14 -1.99 -5.81 3.07
CA HIS A 14 -0.54 -5.95 3.07
C HIS A 14 -0.15 -7.13 2.16
N VAL A 15 0.62 -6.85 1.12
CA VAL A 15 1.17 -7.85 0.21
C VAL A 15 2.64 -7.61 -0.03
N GLU A 16 3.32 -8.65 -0.46
CA GLU A 16 4.71 -8.62 -0.86
C GLU A 16 4.87 -9.46 -2.11
N PHE A 17 5.28 -8.84 -3.20
CA PHE A 17 5.54 -9.52 -4.47
C PHE A 17 7.02 -9.46 -4.79
N HIS A 18 7.53 -10.57 -5.32
CA HIS A 18 8.93 -10.71 -5.70
C HIS A 18 9.04 -10.97 -7.20
N GLN A 19 9.93 -10.23 -7.84
CA GLN A 19 10.32 -10.39 -9.22
C GLN A 19 11.78 -10.84 -9.26
N ASN A 20 12.08 -11.81 -10.12
CA ASN A 20 13.40 -12.34 -10.37
C ASN A 20 13.62 -12.42 -11.88
N ILE A 21 14.62 -11.70 -12.35
CA ILE A 21 15.11 -11.79 -13.72
C ILE A 21 16.45 -12.53 -13.65
N GLY A 22 16.50 -13.70 -14.29
CA GLY A 22 17.75 -14.39 -14.53
C GLY A 22 18.42 -13.80 -15.77
N ALA A 23 19.70 -13.45 -15.66
CA ALA A 23 20.64 -13.47 -16.77
C ALA A 23 21.56 -14.68 -16.56
N LEU A 24 22.16 -15.21 -17.62
CA LEU A 24 22.96 -16.46 -17.63
C LEU A 24 23.87 -16.64 -16.40
N VAL A 25 24.47 -15.56 -15.89
CA VAL A 25 25.32 -15.54 -14.67
C VAL A 25 24.85 -14.55 -13.59
N ILE A 26 24.09 -13.51 -13.95
CA ILE A 26 23.72 -12.40 -13.05
C ILE A 26 22.22 -12.45 -12.74
N ARG A 27 21.82 -12.05 -11.54
CA ARG A 27 20.42 -12.04 -11.11
C ARG A 27 19.98 -10.65 -10.70
N PHE A 28 18.87 -10.18 -11.25
CA PHE A 28 18.22 -8.95 -10.82
C PHE A 28 16.93 -9.28 -10.07
N ASN A 29 16.83 -8.82 -8.83
CA ASN A 29 15.65 -8.98 -8.01
C ASN A 29 14.97 -7.62 -7.75
N LYS A 30 13.64 -7.64 -7.73
CA LYS A 30 12.84 -6.49 -7.32
C LYS A 30 11.74 -6.97 -6.39
N SER A 31 11.50 -6.25 -5.32
CA SER A 31 10.38 -6.52 -4.42
C SER A 31 9.45 -5.32 -4.34
N LEU A 32 8.16 -5.60 -4.17
CA LEU A 32 7.13 -4.61 -3.88
C LEU A 32 6.43 -5.06 -2.60
N LYS A 33 6.57 -4.28 -1.53
CA LYS A 33 5.94 -4.55 -0.23
C LYS A 33 5.10 -3.36 0.19
N GLY A 34 3.86 -3.61 0.60
CA GLY A 34 2.99 -2.54 1.08
C GLY A 34 1.51 -2.88 1.14
N ASN A 35 0.73 -1.90 1.63
CA ASN A 35 -0.73 -1.92 1.65
C ASN A 35 -1.28 -1.47 0.29
N LEU A 36 -1.71 -2.43 -0.52
CA LEU A 36 -2.16 -2.21 -1.90
C LEU A 36 -3.66 -2.48 -2.06
N CYS A 37 -4.30 -1.76 -2.98
CA CYS A 37 -5.70 -2.01 -3.37
C CYS A 37 -5.79 -3.16 -4.38
N LYS A 38 -7.00 -3.74 -4.55
CA LYS A 38 -7.21 -4.91 -5.44
C LYS A 38 -6.68 -4.71 -6.86
N SER A 39 -6.93 -3.53 -7.45
CA SER A 39 -6.47 -3.21 -8.81
C SER A 39 -4.93 -3.19 -8.90
N CYS A 40 -4.25 -2.54 -7.95
CA CYS A 40 -2.79 -2.56 -7.89
C CYS A 40 -2.24 -3.96 -7.64
N ILE A 41 -2.83 -4.72 -6.72
CA ILE A 41 -2.45 -6.10 -6.43
C ILE A 41 -2.49 -6.93 -7.70
N HIS A 42 -3.59 -6.87 -8.46
CA HIS A 42 -3.77 -7.62 -9.70
C HIS A 42 -2.74 -7.23 -10.77
N LYS A 43 -2.52 -5.92 -10.97
CA LYS A 43 -1.54 -5.40 -11.92
C LYS A 43 -0.12 -5.89 -11.61
N TYR A 44 0.34 -5.72 -10.37
CA TYR A 44 1.71 -6.09 -9.99
C TYR A 44 1.90 -7.60 -9.89
N PHE A 45 0.87 -8.34 -9.46
CA PHE A 45 0.89 -9.80 -9.51
C PHE A 45 1.18 -10.29 -10.93
N TRP A 46 0.42 -9.86 -11.93
CA TRP A 46 0.63 -10.28 -13.30
C TRP A 46 1.96 -9.81 -13.86
N GLN A 47 2.35 -8.56 -13.59
CA GLN A 47 3.64 -8.05 -14.03
C GLN A 47 4.81 -8.89 -13.50
N PHE A 48 4.83 -9.16 -12.19
CA PHE A 48 5.97 -9.85 -11.56
C PHE A 48 5.94 -11.34 -11.87
N THR A 49 4.75 -11.95 -11.87
CA THR A 49 4.58 -13.38 -12.18
C THR A 49 4.90 -13.66 -13.64
N LEU A 50 4.44 -12.83 -14.58
CA LEU A 50 4.77 -13.02 -16.00
C LEU A 50 6.27 -12.89 -16.26
N ILE A 51 6.93 -11.92 -15.62
CA ILE A 51 8.39 -11.79 -15.73
C ILE A 51 9.11 -13.01 -15.14
N ASN A 52 8.69 -13.48 -13.96
CA ASN A 52 9.24 -14.70 -13.35
C ASN A 52 9.04 -15.93 -14.25
N LEU A 53 7.89 -16.03 -14.93
CA LEU A 53 7.54 -17.14 -15.81
C LEU A 53 8.24 -17.09 -17.18
N THR A 54 8.67 -15.92 -17.65
CA THR A 54 9.26 -15.75 -18.98
C THR A 54 10.78 -15.59 -18.92
N VAL A 55 11.25 -14.61 -18.17
CA VAL A 55 12.67 -14.23 -18.09
C VAL A 55 13.32 -14.73 -16.79
N GLY A 56 12.52 -15.18 -15.82
CA GLY A 56 13.01 -15.73 -14.57
C GLY A 56 13.80 -17.02 -14.72
N TRP A 57 13.75 -17.72 -15.85
CA TRP A 57 14.37 -19.05 -16.02
C TRP A 57 15.74 -19.03 -16.70
N LEU A 58 16.20 -17.88 -17.21
CA LEU A 58 17.36 -17.79 -18.09
C LEU A 58 18.72 -18.02 -17.40
N GLY A 59 18.75 -18.35 -16.10
CA GLY A 59 19.97 -18.68 -15.37
C GLY A 59 19.78 -19.93 -14.52
N ILE A 60 20.83 -20.73 -14.34
CA ILE A 60 20.80 -22.04 -13.66
C ILE A 60 20.21 -21.94 -12.25
N ILE A 61 20.66 -20.96 -11.44
CA ILE A 61 20.14 -20.70 -10.09
C ILE A 61 18.66 -20.30 -10.14
N SER A 62 18.27 -19.59 -11.19
CA SER A 62 16.91 -19.08 -11.34
C SER A 62 15.89 -20.16 -11.72
N LEU A 63 16.36 -21.34 -12.17
CA LEU A 63 15.52 -22.51 -12.46
C LEU A 63 14.83 -23.08 -11.20
N ILE A 64 15.42 -22.86 -10.01
CA ILE A 64 14.84 -23.24 -8.71
C ILE A 64 14.19 -22.03 -8.01
N VAL A 65 14.76 -20.84 -8.15
CA VAL A 65 14.27 -19.64 -7.45
C VAL A 65 13.01 -19.05 -8.09
N ALA A 66 12.91 -19.05 -9.42
CA ALA A 66 11.72 -18.57 -10.14
C ALA A 66 10.42 -19.31 -9.76
N PRO A 67 10.38 -20.65 -9.63
CA PRO A 67 9.16 -21.34 -9.21
C PRO A 67 8.78 -21.00 -7.76
N ILE A 68 9.75 -20.86 -6.85
CA ILE A 68 9.47 -20.47 -5.45
C ILE A 68 8.82 -19.08 -5.39
N TYR A 69 9.38 -18.09 -6.10
CA TYR A 69 8.78 -16.74 -6.12
C TYR A 69 7.43 -16.72 -6.82
N THR A 70 7.25 -17.53 -7.86
CA THR A 70 5.96 -17.67 -8.56
C THR A 70 4.89 -18.23 -7.62
N ILE A 71 5.19 -19.29 -6.87
CA ILE A 71 4.28 -19.87 -5.88
C ILE A 71 3.96 -18.87 -4.77
N ASN A 72 4.97 -18.17 -4.24
CA ASN A 72 4.77 -17.18 -3.18
C ASN A 72 3.87 -16.02 -3.66
N ASN A 73 4.13 -15.49 -4.86
CA ASN A 73 3.28 -14.47 -5.47
C ASN A 73 1.84 -14.99 -5.66
N LEU A 74 1.67 -16.24 -6.12
CA LEU A 74 0.37 -16.87 -6.33
C LEU A 74 -0.41 -17.00 -5.02
N VAL A 75 0.18 -17.57 -3.97
CA VAL A 75 -0.48 -17.72 -2.66
C VAL A 75 -0.92 -16.36 -2.12
N ARG A 76 -0.04 -15.35 -2.17
CA ARG A 76 -0.38 -14.00 -1.71
C ARG A 76 -1.48 -13.36 -2.54
N TYR A 77 -1.49 -13.59 -3.84
CA TYR A 77 -2.56 -13.11 -4.73
C TYR A 77 -3.91 -13.79 -4.43
N LEU A 78 -3.92 -15.12 -4.25
CA LEU A 78 -5.11 -15.89 -3.91
C LEU A 78 -5.75 -15.41 -2.60
N LEU A 79 -4.94 -15.14 -1.57
CA LEU A 79 -5.42 -14.59 -0.31
C LEU A 79 -6.13 -13.23 -0.51
N CYS A 80 -5.73 -12.45 -1.52
CA CYS A 80 -6.29 -11.14 -1.80
C CYS A 80 -7.53 -11.14 -2.71
N LEU A 81 -7.93 -12.29 -3.28
CA LEU A 81 -9.07 -12.35 -4.21
C LEU A 81 -10.39 -11.89 -3.59
N LYS A 82 -10.57 -12.14 -2.29
CA LYS A 82 -11.75 -11.72 -1.51
C LYS A 82 -11.77 -10.23 -1.18
N LEU A 83 -10.75 -9.45 -1.55
CA LEU A 83 -10.75 -8.01 -1.34
C LEU A 83 -11.82 -7.36 -2.22
N GLU A 84 -12.49 -6.34 -1.69
CA GLU A 84 -13.45 -5.57 -2.47
C GLU A 84 -12.77 -4.84 -3.63
N PRO A 85 -13.43 -4.73 -4.80
CA PRO A 85 -12.91 -3.95 -5.91
C PRO A 85 -12.84 -2.47 -5.53
N VAL A 86 -11.94 -1.74 -6.20
CA VAL A 86 -11.85 -0.29 -6.05
C VAL A 86 -13.08 0.33 -6.71
N PRO A 87 -13.86 1.19 -6.03
CA PRO A 87 -14.99 1.89 -6.65
C PRO A 87 -14.52 2.74 -7.82
N ALA A 88 -15.28 2.77 -8.93
CA ALA A 88 -14.90 3.53 -10.13
C ALA A 88 -14.79 5.05 -9.88
N ILE A 89 -15.52 5.56 -8.88
CA ILE A 89 -15.56 6.98 -8.50
C ILE A 89 -14.45 7.32 -7.49
N ALA A 90 -13.67 6.33 -7.02
CA ALA A 90 -12.67 6.56 -5.99
C ALA A 90 -11.53 7.46 -6.51
N LYS A 91 -11.35 8.62 -5.87
CA LYS A 91 -10.29 9.57 -6.16
C LYS A 91 -9.19 9.51 -5.10
N ARG A 92 -8.05 10.13 -5.40
CA ARG A 92 -7.03 10.40 -4.37
C ARG A 92 -7.65 11.37 -3.36
N PRO A 93 -7.51 11.11 -2.05
CA PRO A 93 -8.00 12.05 -1.06
C PRO A 93 -7.21 13.35 -1.18
N GLU A 94 -7.90 14.46 -1.03
CA GLU A 94 -7.31 15.81 -1.00
C GLU A 94 -7.60 16.42 0.36
N LEU A 95 -6.59 17.12 0.91
CA LEU A 95 -6.71 17.81 2.18
C LEU A 95 -7.40 19.16 1.94
N THR A 96 -8.73 19.16 1.98
CA THR A 96 -9.55 20.36 1.79
C THR A 96 -9.55 21.23 3.05
N GLN A 97 -9.82 22.53 2.90
CA GLN A 97 -9.93 23.44 4.05
C GLN A 97 -11.01 22.99 5.05
N GLN A 98 -12.14 22.47 4.55
CA GLN A 98 -13.19 21.90 5.38
C GLN A 98 -12.68 20.72 6.22
N ALA A 99 -11.87 19.83 5.65
CA ALA A 99 -11.28 18.71 6.37
C ALA A 99 -10.27 19.20 7.43
N ILE A 100 -9.48 20.22 7.13
CA ILE A 100 -8.56 20.84 8.10
C ILE A 100 -9.34 21.40 9.28
N ASN A 101 -10.38 22.19 9.02
CA ASN A 101 -11.20 22.80 10.08
C ASN A 101 -11.89 21.73 10.94
N ALA A 102 -12.35 20.64 10.33
CA ALA A 102 -12.97 19.52 11.05
C ALA A 102 -11.96 18.72 11.91
N LEU A 103 -10.69 18.65 11.47
CA LEU A 103 -9.64 17.89 12.17
C LEU A 103 -8.88 18.72 13.21
N GLN A 104 -8.83 20.05 13.07
CA GLN A 104 -8.11 20.94 13.97
C GLN A 104 -8.44 20.73 15.47
N PRO A 105 -9.71 20.53 15.89
CA PRO A 105 -10.03 20.29 17.30
C PRO A 105 -9.40 19.00 17.85
N PHE A 106 -9.12 18.03 16.98
CA PHE A 106 -8.57 16.73 17.35
C PHE A 106 -7.04 16.69 17.28
N SER A 107 -6.38 17.77 16.88
CA SER A 107 -4.93 17.78 16.63
C SER A 107 -4.10 17.43 17.87
N GLN A 108 -4.48 17.90 19.06
CA GLN A 108 -3.79 17.53 20.30
C GLN A 108 -3.91 16.03 20.59
N ASN A 109 -5.11 15.45 20.41
CA ASN A 109 -5.34 14.03 20.58
C ASN A 109 -4.52 13.20 19.57
N ILE A 110 -4.49 13.63 18.31
CA ILE A 110 -3.68 13.01 17.26
C ILE A 110 -2.20 13.01 17.66
N VAL A 111 -1.64 14.18 18.04
CA VAL A 111 -0.24 14.30 18.44
C VAL A 111 0.09 13.43 19.65
N GLN A 112 -0.79 13.39 20.65
CA GLN A 112 -0.62 12.53 21.83
C GLN A 112 -0.53 11.05 21.45
N ARG A 113 -1.42 10.57 20.57
CA ARG A 113 -1.44 9.17 20.10
C ARG A 113 -0.23 8.84 19.24
N LEU A 114 0.22 9.79 18.41
CA LEU A 114 1.46 9.65 17.64
C LEU A 114 2.68 9.52 18.56
N ASN A 115 2.74 10.32 19.62
CA ASN A 115 3.82 10.22 20.62
C ASN A 115 3.79 8.88 21.37
N ALA A 116 2.60 8.30 21.55
CA ALA A 116 2.42 6.94 22.07
C ALA A 116 2.79 5.82 21.07
N ARG A 117 3.36 6.17 19.90
CA ARG A 117 3.73 5.25 18.81
C ARG A 117 2.57 4.48 18.22
N GLU A 118 1.36 5.01 18.31
CA GLU A 118 0.22 4.40 17.66
C GLU A 118 0.31 4.55 16.13
N GLY A 119 -0.04 3.48 15.40
CA GLY A 119 -0.01 3.49 13.94
C GLY A 119 -1.01 4.49 13.34
N TYR A 120 -0.54 5.26 12.34
CA TYR A 120 -1.36 6.25 11.60
C TYR A 120 -2.70 5.69 11.12
N GLU A 121 -2.72 4.41 10.75
CA GLU A 121 -3.90 3.73 10.21
C GLU A 121 -5.00 3.58 11.25
N ASN A 122 -4.65 3.33 12.51
CA ASN A 122 -5.61 3.16 13.60
C ASN A 122 -6.21 4.51 13.99
N ILE A 123 -5.36 5.53 14.13
CA ILE A 123 -5.77 6.92 14.38
C ILE A 123 -6.73 7.38 13.29
N ALA A 124 -6.39 7.16 12.01
CA ALA A 124 -7.21 7.56 10.88
C ALA A 124 -8.57 6.85 10.85
N LYS A 125 -8.62 5.55 11.14
CA LYS A 125 -9.87 4.78 11.19
C LYS A 125 -10.82 5.26 12.28
N GLU A 126 -10.29 5.70 13.43
CA GLU A 126 -11.10 6.12 14.56
C GLU A 126 -11.57 7.58 14.45
N ILE A 127 -10.69 8.49 14.01
CA ILE A 127 -11.00 9.92 13.97
C ILE A 127 -11.85 10.30 12.76
N ALA A 128 -11.60 9.68 11.60
CA ALA A 128 -12.33 9.96 10.37
C ALA A 128 -13.87 9.98 10.54
N PRO A 129 -14.52 8.94 11.11
CA PRO A 129 -15.97 8.94 11.28
C PRO A 129 -16.47 10.01 12.27
N ARG A 130 -15.66 10.41 13.26
CA ARG A 130 -16.05 11.45 14.24
C ARG A 130 -16.07 12.86 13.65
N CYS A 131 -15.25 13.10 12.64
CA CYS A 131 -15.12 14.40 11.98
C CYS A 131 -15.88 14.47 10.65
N GLY A 132 -16.50 13.38 10.20
CA GLY A 132 -17.14 13.30 8.89
C GLY A 132 -16.15 13.45 7.71
N VAL A 133 -14.89 13.09 7.91
CA VAL A 133 -13.83 13.13 6.89
C VAL A 133 -13.41 11.72 6.51
N THR A 134 -12.67 11.57 5.41
CA THR A 134 -12.16 10.23 5.04
C THR A 134 -10.87 9.88 5.82
N PRO A 135 -10.61 8.59 6.12
CA PRO A 135 -9.34 8.17 6.70
C PRO A 135 -8.12 8.66 5.91
N GLY A 136 -8.26 8.75 4.58
CA GLY A 136 -7.23 9.32 3.72
C GLY A 136 -6.90 10.78 4.05
N GLN A 137 -7.92 11.62 4.29
CA GLN A 137 -7.73 13.01 4.69
C GLN A 137 -7.05 13.14 6.05
N VAL A 138 -7.37 12.26 7.02
CA VAL A 138 -6.69 12.23 8.32
C VAL A 138 -5.19 11.94 8.17
N ILE A 139 -4.84 10.97 7.32
CA ILE A 139 -3.42 10.64 7.07
C ILE A 139 -2.68 11.81 6.42
N LEU A 140 -3.31 12.50 5.47
CA LEU A 140 -2.72 13.70 4.85
C LEU A 140 -2.53 14.82 5.88
N TYR A 141 -3.49 15.00 6.78
CA TYR A 141 -3.37 15.96 7.87
C TYR A 141 -2.24 15.61 8.83
N ILE A 142 -2.12 14.34 9.24
CA ILE A 142 -1.01 13.85 10.09
C ILE A 142 0.34 14.14 9.40
N ARG A 143 0.47 13.86 8.10
CA ARG A 143 1.69 14.17 7.35
C ARG A 143 1.98 15.67 7.35
N ALA A 144 0.97 16.51 7.17
CA ALA A 144 1.12 17.96 7.23
C ALA A 144 1.61 18.44 8.61
N LEU A 145 1.06 17.89 9.70
CA LEU A 145 1.51 18.18 11.06
C LEU A 145 2.98 17.79 11.29
N ILE A 146 3.38 16.59 10.85
CA ILE A 146 4.77 16.12 10.97
C ILE A 146 5.73 16.99 10.14
N MET A 147 5.31 17.45 8.96
CA MET A 147 6.11 18.36 8.15
C MET A 147 6.23 19.75 8.79
N ALA A 148 5.19 20.23 9.45
CA ALA A 148 5.20 21.50 10.16
C ALA A 148 6.08 21.47 11.42
N SER A 149 6.09 20.35 12.16
CA SER A 149 6.89 20.22 13.39
C SER A 149 8.40 20.02 13.16
N ARG A 150 8.83 19.83 11.91
CA ARG A 150 10.23 19.69 11.52
C ARG A 150 10.89 21.02 11.15
N LYS A 151 10.10 22.10 11.07
CA LYS A 151 10.59 23.47 10.90
C LYS A 151 10.81 24.10 12.26
#